data_AF-A0A3N5M6B3-F1
#
_entry.id   AF-A0A3N5M6B3-F1
#
_cell.length_a   1.000
_cell.length_b   1.000
_cell.length_c   1.000
_cell.angle_alpha   90.00
_cell.angle_beta   90.00
_cell.angle_gamma   90.00
#
_symmetry.space_group_name_H-M   'P 1'
#
loop_
_entity.id
_entity.type
_entity.pdbx_description
1 polymer ?
#
loop_
_entity_poly.entity_id
_entity_poly.type
_entity_poly.pdbx_seq_one_letter_code
_entity_poly.pdbx_strand_id
1 'polypeptide(L)'
;MISLLPDRIAVAKADDIVDAWRVLERVRRLVNRCWEHRSILTPCYERRRKPPAIEIYKRLPATNCGVCGEATCLAFALRLWSGEVAVSQCSAVFDGPYAHLKEALLQLCSGMDLRIEEQRTTYDGEIGRYRE
;
A
#
# COMPACT_ATOMS: atom_id res chain seq x y z
N MET A 1 -8.31 -9.96 6.16
CA MET A 1 -7.49 -10.14 7.39
C MET A 1 -6.41 -11.17 7.06
N ILE A 2 -5.17 -10.95 7.50
CA ILE A 2 -4.05 -11.87 7.28
C ILE A 2 -3.41 -12.20 8.62
N SER A 3 -3.14 -13.48 8.87
CA SER A 3 -2.43 -13.97 10.06
C SER A 3 -1.17 -14.70 9.63
N LEU A 4 -0.03 -14.29 10.19
CA LEU A 4 1.26 -14.94 10.01
C LEU A 4 1.57 -15.77 11.25
N LEU A 5 1.79 -17.06 11.06
CA LEU A 5 2.23 -17.99 12.09
C LEU A 5 3.60 -18.56 11.69
N PRO A 6 4.33 -19.22 12.62
CA PRO A 6 5.66 -19.74 12.34
C PRO A 6 5.73 -20.69 11.14
N ASP A 7 4.67 -21.47 10.90
CA ASP A 7 4.62 -22.54 9.90
C ASP A 7 3.51 -22.38 8.86
N ARG A 8 2.66 -21.35 8.95
CA ARG A 8 1.52 -21.16 8.05
C ARG A 8 1.08 -19.70 7.91
N ILE A 9 0.39 -19.42 6.81
CA ILE A 9 -0.25 -18.13 6.53
C ILE A 9 -1.75 -18.39 6.40
N ALA A 10 -2.58 -17.58 7.05
CA ALA A 10 -4.02 -17.63 6.92
C ALA A 10 -4.58 -16.30 6.40
N VAL A 11 -5.53 -16.37 5.47
CA VAL A 11 -6.27 -15.22 4.94
C VAL A 11 -7.75 -15.44 5.20
N ALA A 12 -8.42 -14.41 5.72
CA ALA A 12 -9.86 -14.40 5.96
C ALA A 12 -10.49 -13.14 5.34
N LYS A 13 -11.78 -13.23 4.99
CA LYS A 13 -12.53 -12.17 4.29
C LYS A 13 -11.90 -11.78 2.95
N ALA A 14 -11.44 -12.77 2.19
CA ALA A 14 -11.15 -12.58 0.77
C ALA A 14 -12.48 -12.56 0.00
N ASP A 15 -12.52 -11.84 -1.11
CA ASP A 15 -13.74 -11.73 -1.93
C ASP A 15 -14.06 -13.06 -2.62
N ASP A 16 -13.03 -13.76 -3.09
CA ASP A 16 -13.12 -15.09 -3.67
C ASP A 16 -11.83 -15.92 -3.44
N ILE A 17 -11.81 -17.15 -3.94
CA ILE A 17 -10.67 -18.06 -3.83
C ILE A 17 -9.43 -17.54 -4.57
N VAL A 18 -9.61 -16.91 -5.73
CA VAL A 18 -8.52 -16.39 -6.56
C VAL A 18 -7.85 -15.21 -5.84
N ASP A 19 -8.64 -14.31 -5.29
CA ASP A 19 -8.17 -13.20 -4.44
C ASP A 19 -7.42 -13.73 -3.21
N ALA A 20 -7.99 -14.71 -2.51
CA ALA A 20 -7.32 -15.34 -1.36
C ALA A 20 -5.93 -15.88 -1.75
N TRP A 21 -5.85 -16.58 -2.89
CA TRP A 21 -4.59 -17.15 -3.37
C TRP A 21 -3.58 -16.07 -3.78
N ARG A 22 -4.01 -15.01 -4.45
CA ARG A 22 -3.16 -13.86 -4.80
C ARG A 22 -2.54 -13.23 -3.56
N VAL A 23 -3.34 -13.04 -2.51
CA VAL A 23 -2.86 -12.52 -1.22
C VAL A 23 -1.86 -13.47 -0.58
N LEU A 24 -2.17 -14.78 -0.52
CA LEU A 24 -1.28 -15.80 0.04
C LEU A 24 0.07 -15.83 -0.68
N GLU A 25 0.07 -15.87 -2.01
CA GLU A 25 1.28 -15.93 -2.82
C GLU A 25 2.11 -14.65 -2.67
N ARG A 26 1.46 -13.48 -2.61
CA ARG A 26 2.15 -12.21 -2.36
C ARG A 26 2.86 -12.22 -1.01
N VAL A 27 2.19 -12.68 0.05
CA VAL A 27 2.78 -12.78 1.38
C VAL A 27 3.94 -13.78 1.39
N ARG A 28 3.77 -14.97 0.80
CA ARG A 28 4.81 -15.99 0.69
C ARG A 28 6.07 -15.44 0.01
N ARG A 29 5.91 -14.77 -1.14
CA ARG A 29 7.02 -14.15 -1.87
C ARG A 29 7.72 -13.07 -1.05
N LEU A 30 6.95 -12.23 -0.34
CA LEU A 30 7.52 -11.18 0.49
C LEU A 30 8.34 -11.75 1.65
N VAL A 31 7.81 -12.73 2.38
CA VAL A 31 8.51 -13.39 3.49
C VAL A 31 9.79 -14.04 3.00
N ASN A 32 9.74 -14.79 1.89
CA ASN A 32 10.91 -15.46 1.34
C ASN A 32 11.98 -14.47 0.88
N ARG A 33 11.58 -13.37 0.23
CA ARG A 33 12.52 -12.30 -0.18
C ARG A 33 13.17 -11.65 1.04
N CYS A 34 12.39 -11.31 2.07
CA CYS A 34 12.95 -10.77 3.31
C CYS A 34 13.93 -11.76 3.97
N TRP A 35 13.63 -13.06 3.93
CA TRP A 35 14.50 -14.09 4.48
C TRP A 35 15.81 -14.25 3.71
N GLU A 36 15.74 -14.25 2.38
CA GLU A 36 16.89 -14.33 1.47
C GLU A 36 17.86 -13.16 1.70
N HIS A 37 17.32 -11.95 1.82
CA HIS A 37 18.11 -10.73 2.00
C HIS A 37 18.31 -10.31 3.47
N ARG A 38 18.03 -11.19 4.43
CA ARG A 38 18.03 -10.82 5.87
C ARG A 38 19.37 -10.28 6.38
N SER A 39 20.49 -10.59 5.73
CA SER A 39 21.82 -10.10 6.11
C SER A 39 22.02 -8.61 5.82
N ILE A 40 21.27 -8.04 4.86
CA ILE A 40 21.38 -6.64 4.45
C ILE A 40 20.20 -5.78 4.95
N LEU A 41 19.16 -6.41 5.50
CA LEU A 41 17.97 -5.72 5.99
C LEU A 41 18.11 -5.35 7.46
N THR A 42 17.87 -4.09 7.79
CA THR A 42 17.78 -3.61 9.18
C THR A 42 16.31 -3.63 9.63
N PRO A 43 15.94 -4.44 10.65
CA PRO A 43 14.57 -4.47 11.15
C PRO A 43 14.16 -3.13 11.78
N CYS A 44 12.95 -2.66 11.46
CA CYS A 44 12.35 -1.49 12.09
C CYS A 44 11.42 -1.97 13.22
N TYR A 45 11.79 -1.70 14.47
CA TYR A 45 11.00 -2.07 15.65
C TYR A 45 10.00 -0.99 16.08
N GLU A 46 10.09 0.20 15.48
CA GLU A 46 9.14 1.27 15.73
C GLU A 46 7.80 0.94 15.08
N ARG A 47 6.73 0.99 15.90
CA ARG A 47 5.38 0.79 15.40
C ARG A 47 4.96 1.98 14.56
N ARG A 48 5.04 1.85 13.24
CA ARG A 48 4.50 2.85 12.31
C ARG A 48 3.01 3.06 12.59
N ARG A 49 2.65 4.29 12.92
CA ARG A 49 1.25 4.71 13.06
C ARG A 49 0.80 5.29 11.74
N LYS A 50 -0.37 4.85 11.27
CA LYS A 50 -1.05 5.50 10.16
C LYS A 50 -1.35 6.95 10.57
N PRO A 51 -0.84 7.97 9.86
CA PRO A 51 -1.11 9.36 10.21
C PRO A 51 -2.61 9.64 10.11
N PRO A 52 -3.17 10.52 10.95
CA PRO A 52 -4.58 10.88 10.83
C PRO A 52 -4.79 11.68 9.52
N ALA A 53 -5.96 11.53 8.88
CA ALA A 53 -6.25 12.16 7.60
C ALA A 53 -6.07 13.69 7.62
N ILE A 54 -6.32 14.33 8.76
CA ILE A 54 -6.11 15.77 8.92
C ILE A 54 -4.63 16.18 8.77
N GLU A 55 -3.69 15.33 9.18
CA GLU A 55 -2.26 15.58 9.01
C GLU A 55 -1.83 15.44 7.55
N ILE A 56 -2.50 14.57 6.80
CA ILE A 56 -2.33 14.49 5.35
C ILE A 56 -2.83 15.79 4.71
N TYR A 57 -4.03 16.23 5.06
CA TYR A 57 -4.62 17.47 4.55
C TYR A 57 -3.73 18.70 4.77
N LYS A 58 -3.11 18.83 5.95
CA LYS A 58 -2.18 19.94 6.25
C LYS A 58 -0.94 20.00 5.35
N ARG A 59 -0.59 18.89 4.69
CA ARG A 59 0.54 18.78 3.75
C ARG A 59 0.09 18.85 2.29
N LEU A 60 -1.19 19.09 2.04
CA LEU A 60 -1.74 19.36 0.71
C LEU A 60 -1.84 20.87 0.46
N PRO A 61 -1.93 21.30 -0.81
CA PRO A 61 -2.03 22.72 -1.17
C PRO A 61 -3.31 23.43 -0.69
N ALA A 62 -4.32 22.67 -0.23
CA ALA A 62 -5.64 23.17 0.18
C ALA A 62 -6.37 24.06 -0.87
N THR A 63 -6.02 23.91 -2.15
CA THR A 63 -6.61 24.70 -3.26
C THR A 63 -7.99 24.21 -3.68
N ASN A 64 -8.38 22.99 -3.29
CA ASN A 64 -9.60 22.32 -3.72
C ASN A 64 -9.79 22.34 -5.26
N CYS A 65 -8.70 22.19 -6.01
CA CYS A 65 -8.69 22.34 -7.47
C CYS A 65 -9.52 21.31 -8.25
N GLY A 66 -9.91 20.19 -7.64
CA GLY A 66 -10.71 19.14 -8.30
C GLY A 66 -9.97 18.29 -9.34
N VAL A 67 -8.72 18.62 -9.69
CA VAL A 67 -7.96 17.95 -10.77
C VAL A 67 -7.69 16.48 -10.47
N CYS A 68 -7.59 16.10 -9.18
CA CYS A 68 -7.43 14.71 -8.76
C CYS A 68 -8.73 13.89 -8.75
N GLY A 69 -9.86 14.47 -9.18
CA GLY A 69 -11.17 13.82 -9.21
C GLY A 69 -11.97 13.93 -7.90
N GLU A 70 -11.42 14.58 -6.88
CA GLU A 70 -12.06 14.77 -5.58
C GLU A 70 -12.62 16.18 -5.41
N ALA A 71 -13.80 16.29 -4.79
CA ALA A 71 -14.47 17.58 -4.57
C ALA A 71 -13.65 18.56 -3.69
N THR A 72 -12.84 18.03 -2.76
CA THR A 72 -12.00 18.84 -1.87
C THR A 72 -10.67 18.14 -1.58
N CYS A 73 -9.64 18.89 -1.18
CA CYS A 73 -8.38 18.34 -0.71
C CYS A 73 -8.55 17.49 0.56
N LEU A 74 -9.56 17.79 1.40
CA LEU A 74 -9.89 16.96 2.56
C LEU A 74 -10.48 15.61 2.15
N ALA A 75 -11.38 15.60 1.16
CA ALA A 75 -11.90 14.35 0.59
C ALA A 75 -10.76 13.50 0.01
N PHE A 76 -9.84 14.12 -0.74
CA PHE A 76 -8.63 13.44 -1.22
C PHE A 76 -7.79 12.88 -0.07
N ALA A 77 -7.54 13.65 0.98
CA ALA A 77 -6.79 13.19 2.15
C ALA A 77 -7.46 11.98 2.84
N LEU A 78 -8.79 11.95 2.93
CA LEU A 78 -9.54 10.82 3.49
C LEU A 78 -9.46 9.57 2.61
N ARG A 79 -9.59 9.71 1.29
CA ARG A 79 -9.47 8.57 0.36
C ARG A 79 -8.03 8.06 0.26
N LEU A 80 -7.04 8.95 0.35
CA LEU A 80 -5.64 8.57 0.43
C LEU A 80 -5.39 7.82 1.74
N TRP A 81 -5.96 8.32 2.84
CA TRP A 81 -5.93 7.63 4.11
C TRP A 81 -6.59 6.25 4.00
N SER A 82 -7.76 6.07 3.37
CA SER A 82 -8.38 4.75 3.22
C SER A 82 -7.61 3.80 2.27
N GLY A 83 -6.67 4.31 1.48
CA GLY A 83 -5.89 3.54 0.51
C GLY A 83 -6.61 3.38 -0.83
N GLU A 84 -7.68 4.14 -1.08
CA GLU A 84 -8.43 4.10 -2.33
C GLU A 84 -7.66 4.81 -3.46
N VAL A 85 -7.03 5.94 -3.15
CA VAL A 85 -6.25 6.76 -4.09
C VAL A 85 -4.76 6.74 -3.74
N ALA A 86 -3.90 6.90 -4.73
CA ALA A 86 -2.45 6.99 -4.53
C ALA A 86 -2.03 8.44 -4.26
N VAL A 87 -0.94 8.63 -3.52
CA VAL A 87 -0.43 9.97 -3.19
C VAL A 87 -0.05 10.75 -4.45
N SER A 88 0.45 10.05 -5.47
CA SER A 88 0.82 10.58 -6.79
C SER A 88 -0.34 11.17 -7.59
N GLN A 89 -1.59 10.89 -7.23
CA GLN A 89 -2.76 11.43 -7.94
C GLN A 89 -3.03 12.91 -7.65
N CYS A 90 -2.32 13.53 -6.70
CA CYS A 90 -2.37 14.97 -6.50
C CYS A 90 -1.45 15.71 -7.50
N SER A 91 -1.95 15.96 -8.71
CA SER A 91 -1.19 16.63 -9.79
C SER A 91 -0.63 18.00 -9.37
N ALA A 92 -1.34 18.75 -8.51
CA ALA A 92 -0.86 20.04 -8.00
C ALA A 92 0.48 19.96 -7.24
N VAL A 93 0.76 18.82 -6.60
CA VAL A 93 2.00 18.56 -5.83
C VAL A 93 3.03 17.82 -6.68
N PHE A 94 2.62 16.93 -7.58
CA PHE A 94 3.55 16.09 -8.35
C PHE A 94 4.03 16.74 -9.64
N ASP A 95 3.15 17.49 -10.31
CA ASP A 95 3.38 18.10 -11.64
C ASP A 95 3.08 19.61 -11.66
N GLY A 96 2.78 20.19 -10.49
CA GLY A 96 2.27 21.55 -10.36
C GLY A 96 3.16 22.49 -9.55
N PRO A 97 2.67 23.72 -9.28
CA PRO A 97 3.43 24.77 -8.60
C PRO A 97 3.72 24.46 -7.12
N TYR A 98 3.09 23.41 -6.55
CA TYR A 98 3.27 23.01 -5.15
C TYR A 98 4.26 21.85 -4.97
N ALA A 99 5.21 21.69 -5.90
CA ALA A 99 6.25 20.66 -5.84
C ALA A 99 7.06 20.66 -4.53
N HIS A 100 7.19 21.82 -3.86
CA HIS A 100 7.86 21.94 -2.57
C HIS A 100 7.19 21.14 -1.43
N LEU A 101 5.89 20.81 -1.55
CA LEU A 101 5.16 20.01 -0.56
C LEU A 101 5.37 18.49 -0.73
N LYS A 102 5.90 18.07 -1.88
CA LYS A 102 6.00 16.67 -2.29
C LYS A 102 6.78 15.83 -1.28
N GLU A 103 7.94 16.31 -0.86
CA GLU A 103 8.80 15.55 0.05
C GLU A 103 8.15 15.36 1.42
N ALA A 104 7.57 16.41 1.99
CA ALA A 104 6.86 16.34 3.27
C ALA A 104 5.65 15.40 3.20
N LEU A 105 4.92 15.42 2.08
CA LEU A 105 3.78 14.52 1.84
C LEU A 105 4.23 13.06 1.72
N LEU A 106 5.29 12.79 0.96
CA LEU A 106 5.85 11.45 0.79
C LEU A 106 6.41 10.89 2.11
N GLN A 107 7.11 11.70 2.89
CA GLN A 107 7.63 11.28 4.20
C GLN A 107 6.50 10.85 5.13
N LEU A 108 5.43 11.65 5.22
CA LEU A 108 4.24 11.30 6.00
C LEU A 108 3.56 10.03 5.47
N CYS A 109 3.50 9.86 4.14
CA CYS A 109 2.80 8.77 3.48
C CYS A 109 3.65 7.52 3.21
N SER A 110 4.92 7.51 3.63
CA SER A 110 5.89 6.45 3.33
C SER A 110 5.49 5.04 3.78
N GLY A 111 4.56 4.93 4.74
CA GLY A 111 3.97 3.66 5.19
C GLY A 111 2.57 3.37 4.66
N MET A 112 1.95 4.29 3.93
CA MET A 112 0.59 4.16 3.41
C MET A 112 0.56 3.72 1.95
N ASP A 113 1.58 4.09 1.15
CA ASP A 113 1.62 3.83 -0.28
C ASP A 113 2.25 2.45 -0.62
N LEU A 114 1.72 1.39 0.00
CA LEU A 114 2.10 0.01 -0.32
C LEU A 114 1.14 -0.63 -1.33
N ARG A 115 0.80 0.11 -2.40
CA ARG A 115 0.42 -0.55 -3.67
C ARG A 115 1.71 -1.07 -4.32
N ILE A 116 2.26 -2.13 -3.74
CA ILE A 116 3.26 -2.97 -4.40
C ILE A 116 2.58 -3.46 -5.68
N GLU A 117 3.12 -3.06 -6.82
CA GLU A 117 2.60 -3.28 -8.16
C GLU A 117 1.84 -4.61 -8.28
N GLU A 118 0.60 -4.56 -8.73
CA GLU A 118 -0.11 -5.72 -9.23
C GLU A 118 0.63 -6.24 -10.47
N GLN A 119 1.66 -7.05 -10.25
CA GLN A 119 2.13 -7.95 -11.29
C GLN A 119 0.96 -8.88 -11.61
N ARG A 120 0.26 -8.61 -12.72
CA ARG A 120 -0.63 -9.55 -13.41
C ARG A 120 0.15 -10.84 -13.63
N THR A 121 0.08 -11.72 -12.65
CA THR A 121 0.58 -13.09 -12.77
C THR A 121 -0.52 -13.82 -13.52
N THR A 122 -0.30 -14.05 -14.81
CA THR A 122 -1.09 -15.00 -15.58
C THR A 122 -0.98 -16.34 -14.88
N TYR A 123 -2.12 -16.83 -14.42
CA TYR A 123 -2.23 -18.05 -13.64
C TYR A 123 -2.27 -19.23 -14.62
N ASP A 124 -1.12 -19.79 -14.95
CA ASP A 124 -1.07 -21.09 -15.64
C ASP A 124 -1.37 -22.17 -14.60
N GLY A 125 -2.59 -22.72 -14.70
CA GLY A 125 -3.19 -23.62 -13.73
C GLY A 125 -2.55 -25.01 -13.68
N GLU A 126 -1.37 -25.13 -13.07
CA GLU A 126 -0.88 -26.41 -12.60
C GLU A 126 -1.12 -26.53 -11.08
N ILE A 127 -2.23 -27.20 -10.77
CA ILE A 127 -2.62 -27.63 -9.43
C ILE A 127 -1.58 -28.64 -8.94
N GLY A 128 -0.59 -28.15 -8.18
CA GLY A 128 0.38 -28.99 -7.48
C GLY A 128 -0.34 -29.94 -6.53
N ARG A 129 -0.29 -31.24 -6.84
CA ARG A 129 -0.76 -32.31 -5.97
C ARG A 129 -0.02 -32.26 -4.63
N TYR A 130 -0.75 -32.05 -3.54
CA TYR A 130 -0.26 -32.31 -2.19
C TYR A 130 0.00 -33.81 -2.06
N ARG A 131 1.24 -34.19 -1.73
CA ARG A 131 1.56 -35.56 -1.31
C ARG A 131 1.17 -35.73 0.15
N GLU A 132 0.46 -36.83 0.41
CA GLU A 132 0.06 -37.34 1.73
C GLU A 132 1.26 -37.66 2.63
#